data_AF-A0A1J0VUF9-F1
#
_entry.id   AF-A0A1J0VUF9-F1
#
_cell.length_a   1.000
_cell.length_b   1.000
_cell.length_c   1.000
_cell.angle_alpha   90.00
_cell.angle_beta   90.00
_cell.angle_gamma   90.00
#
_symmetry.space_group_name_H-M   'P 1'
#
loop_
_entity.id
_entity.type
_entity.pdbx_description
1 polymer ?
#
loop_
_entity_poly.entity_id
_entity_poly.type
_entity_poly.pdbx_seq_one_letter_code
_entity_poly.pdbx_strand_id
1 'polypeptide(L)'
;MTDAIHLPATAASRSRGPALRGLLVAESDRDISVRVDGGTWTFDRRDVVRLTADRGGADQREVQVDIRPGATADFTRRMRVELVDRPITLAPEPSEALGDDLLAKATRGWAATLRIAERGGVTGATFTFRDGINCDSLD
;
A
#
# COMPACT_ATOMS: atom_id res chain seq x y z
N MET A 1 -21.85 38.74 -52.04
CA MET A 1 -22.51 37.80 -51.12
C MET A 1 -21.48 36.71 -50.87
N THR A 2 -20.73 36.85 -49.78
CA THR A 2 -19.46 36.17 -49.53
C THR A 2 -19.73 34.83 -48.85
N ASP A 3 -19.43 33.73 -49.54
CA ASP A 3 -19.62 32.39 -49.01
C ASP A 3 -18.35 31.99 -48.23
N ALA A 4 -18.52 31.73 -46.94
CA ALA A 4 -17.43 31.49 -46.00
C ALA A 4 -17.02 30.02 -46.07
N ILE A 5 -15.77 29.78 -46.48
CA ILE A 5 -15.11 28.47 -46.42
C ILE A 5 -15.00 28.08 -44.93
N HIS A 6 -15.84 27.15 -44.49
CA HIS A 6 -15.69 26.47 -43.21
C HIS A 6 -14.45 25.57 -43.26
N LEU A 7 -13.32 26.09 -42.79
CA LEU A 7 -12.18 25.26 -42.39
C LEU A 7 -12.60 24.46 -41.15
N PRO A 8 -12.53 23.11 -41.16
CA PRO A 8 -12.70 22.36 -39.93
C PRO A 8 -11.54 22.69 -39.00
N ALA A 9 -11.87 23.28 -37.85
CA ALA A 9 -10.93 23.55 -36.78
C ALA A 9 -10.28 22.23 -36.33
N THR A 10 -9.05 21.99 -36.77
CA THR A 10 -8.15 21.02 -36.15
C THR A 10 -7.76 21.53 -34.77
N ALA A 11 -8.63 21.32 -33.79
CA ALA A 11 -8.21 21.19 -32.40
C ALA A 11 -8.06 19.69 -32.14
N ALA A 12 -6.86 19.16 -32.42
CA ALA A 12 -6.47 17.90 -31.80
C ALA A 12 -6.55 18.13 -30.29
N SER A 13 -7.64 17.69 -29.67
CA SER A 13 -7.70 17.43 -28.24
C SER A 13 -6.63 16.38 -27.97
N ARG A 14 -5.38 16.84 -27.81
CA ARG A 14 -4.33 16.06 -27.16
C ARG A 14 -4.91 15.80 -25.79
N SER A 15 -5.47 14.61 -25.62
CA SER A 15 -6.00 14.07 -24.37
C SER A 15 -5.06 14.47 -23.24
N ARG A 16 -5.36 15.59 -22.58
CA ARG A 16 -4.54 16.12 -21.51
C ARG A 16 -4.80 15.16 -20.37
N GLY A 17 -3.77 14.41 -19.98
CA GLY A 17 -3.86 13.51 -18.84
C GLY A 17 -4.31 14.27 -17.59
N PRO A 18 -4.77 13.56 -16.54
CA PRO A 18 -5.18 14.20 -15.30
C PRO A 18 -4.04 15.10 -14.79
N ALA A 19 -4.39 16.35 -14.47
CA ALA A 19 -3.44 17.33 -13.98
C ALA A 19 -3.42 17.32 -12.44
N LEU A 20 -2.28 16.98 -11.85
CA LEU A 20 -2.07 17.10 -10.41
C LEU A 20 -1.64 18.53 -10.08
N ARG A 21 -2.22 19.12 -9.04
CA ARG A 21 -1.81 20.43 -8.50
C ARG A 21 -1.33 20.28 -7.07
N GLY A 22 -0.21 20.92 -6.74
CA GLY A 22 0.34 20.90 -5.39
C GLY A 22 1.65 21.66 -5.27
N LEU A 23 2.38 21.43 -4.19
CA LEU A 23 3.66 22.05 -3.90
C LEU A 23 4.80 21.14 -4.35
N LEU A 24 5.73 21.63 -5.16
CA LEU A 24 6.94 20.89 -5.47
C LEU A 24 7.78 20.76 -4.21
N VAL A 25 8.11 19.52 -3.82
CA VAL A 25 8.96 19.24 -2.66
C VAL A 25 10.30 18.63 -3.03
N ALA A 26 10.39 17.96 -4.19
CA ALA A 26 11.65 17.52 -4.76
C ALA A 26 11.55 17.44 -6.30
N GLU A 27 12.65 17.76 -6.97
CA GLU A 27 12.82 17.58 -8.41
C GLU A 27 14.25 17.08 -8.66
N SER A 28 14.36 15.95 -9.34
CA SER A 28 15.62 15.36 -9.77
C SER A 28 15.51 14.88 -11.22
N ASP A 29 16.60 14.35 -11.76
CA ASP A 29 16.61 13.77 -13.11
C ASP A 29 15.72 12.52 -13.22
N ARG A 30 15.43 11.86 -12.11
CA ARG A 30 14.64 10.62 -12.07
C ARG A 30 13.23 10.83 -11.57
N ASP A 31 13.06 11.71 -10.60
CA ASP A 31 11.80 11.81 -9.85
C ASP A 31 11.33 13.25 -9.68
N ILE A 32 10.02 13.45 -9.72
CA ILE A 32 9.33 14.67 -9.29
C ILE A 32 8.40 14.32 -8.13
N SER A 33 8.55 15.01 -7.01
CA SER A 33 7.67 14.85 -5.85
C SER A 33 6.82 16.10 -5.64
N VAL A 34 5.50 15.91 -5.56
CA VAL A 34 4.50 16.95 -5.35
C VAL A 34 3.68 16.65 -4.11
N ARG A 35 3.71 17.57 -3.15
CA ARG A 35 2.88 17.53 -1.96
C ARG A 35 1.49 18.09 -2.26
N VAL A 36 0.47 17.31 -1.92
CA VAL A 36 -0.95 17.62 -2.05
C VAL A 36 -1.63 17.51 -0.69
N ASP A 37 -2.92 17.84 -0.62
CA ASP A 37 -3.68 17.57 0.59
C ASP A 37 -3.71 16.06 0.87
N GLY A 38 -3.22 15.67 2.05
CA GLY A 38 -3.16 14.28 2.48
C GLY A 38 -1.88 13.50 2.15
N GLY A 39 -0.91 14.03 1.40
CA GLY A 39 0.36 13.30 1.19
C GLY A 39 1.24 13.84 0.07
N THR A 40 2.22 13.03 -0.34
CA THR A 40 3.16 13.34 -1.42
C THR A 40 3.04 12.29 -2.50
N TRP A 41 2.83 12.74 -3.73
CA TRP A 41 2.97 11.93 -4.93
C TRP A 41 4.39 12.03 -5.46
N THR A 42 5.00 10.90 -5.82
CA THR A 42 6.30 10.82 -6.49
C THR A 42 6.12 10.15 -7.85
N PHE A 43 6.58 10.82 -8.90
CA PHE A 43 6.48 10.37 -10.30
C PHE A 43 7.86 10.16 -10.89
N ASP A 44 8.02 9.14 -11.74
CA ASP A 44 9.17 9.06 -12.64
C ASP A 44 9.13 10.26 -13.61
N ARG A 45 10.27 10.91 -13.80
CA ARG A 45 10.43 12.12 -14.61
C ARG A 45 9.98 11.92 -16.05
N ARG A 46 10.11 10.70 -16.59
CA ARG A 46 9.74 10.31 -17.97
C ARG A 46 8.24 10.24 -18.20
N ASP A 47 7.47 10.09 -17.13
CA ASP A 47 6.00 10.03 -17.16
C ASP A 47 5.35 11.40 -16.96
N VAL A 48 6.13 12.40 -16.52
CA VAL A 48 5.68 13.80 -16.46
C VAL A 48 5.77 14.44 -17.85
N VAL A 49 4.60 14.66 -18.46
CA VAL A 49 4.48 15.29 -19.79
C VAL A 49 4.76 16.79 -19.69
N ARG A 50 4.32 17.44 -18.62
CA ARG A 50 4.54 18.86 -18.41
C ARG A 50 4.53 19.23 -16.94
N LEU A 51 5.47 20.09 -16.56
CA LEU A 51 5.56 20.71 -15.25
C LEU A 51 5.43 22.22 -15.41
N THR A 52 4.34 22.79 -14.90
CA THR A 52 4.10 24.23 -14.93
C THR A 52 4.21 24.76 -13.51
N ALA A 53 5.16 25.65 -13.26
CA ALA A 53 5.27 26.35 -11.98
C ALA A 53 4.48 27.66 -12.02
N ASP A 54 3.70 27.93 -10.99
CA ASP A 54 3.21 29.28 -10.77
C ASP A 54 4.32 30.11 -10.10
N ARG A 55 4.34 31.43 -10.35
CA ARG A 55 5.37 32.32 -9.79
C ARG A 55 5.05 32.61 -8.32
N GLY A 56 5.23 31.61 -7.46
CA GLY A 56 5.23 31.71 -6.00
C GLY A 56 6.64 31.89 -5.43
N GLY A 57 6.75 32.57 -4.28
CA GLY A 57 8.02 32.95 -3.64
C GLY A 57 8.99 31.79 -3.37
N ALA A 58 10.27 32.16 -3.15
CA ALA A 58 11.47 31.31 -3.21
C ALA A 58 11.46 29.99 -2.41
N ASP A 59 10.53 29.80 -1.47
CA ASP A 59 10.50 28.63 -0.57
C ASP A 59 9.43 27.57 -0.90
N GLN A 60 8.38 27.90 -1.67
CA GLN A 60 7.30 26.94 -1.99
C GLN A 60 6.76 27.16 -3.41
N ARG A 61 7.26 26.35 -4.35
CA ARG A 61 6.85 26.40 -5.76
C ARG A 61 5.55 25.61 -5.96
N GLU A 62 4.44 26.31 -6.09
CA GLU A 62 3.19 25.72 -6.58
C GLU A 62 3.38 25.24 -8.01
N VAL A 63 2.97 24.00 -8.27
CA VAL A 63 3.12 23.35 -9.57
C VAL A 63 1.84 22.66 -10.01
N GLN A 64 1.60 22.70 -11.31
CA GLN A 64 0.69 21.81 -12.02
C GLN A 64 1.50 20.80 -12.85
N VAL A 65 1.24 19.51 -12.63
CA VAL A 65 1.89 18.39 -13.32
C VAL A 65 0.87 17.70 -14.21
N ASP A 66 1.11 17.70 -15.51
CA ASP A 66 0.35 16.87 -16.45
C ASP A 66 1.11 15.54 -16.64
N ILE A 67 0.42 14.42 -16.43
CA ILE A 67 1.01 13.07 -16.35
C ILE A 67 0.57 12.24 -17.56
N ARG A 68 1.45 11.35 -18.06
CA ARG A 68 1.12 10.42 -19.15
C ARG A 68 -0.02 9.49 -18.71
N PRO A 69 -1.04 9.25 -19.56
CA PRO A 69 -2.06 8.24 -19.28
C PRO A 69 -1.44 6.86 -19.03
N GLY A 70 -1.86 6.19 -17.95
CA GLY A 70 -1.36 4.86 -17.56
C GLY A 70 -0.05 4.86 -16.77
N ALA A 71 0.53 6.02 -16.47
CA ALA A 71 1.68 6.12 -15.58
C ALA A 71 1.33 5.69 -14.14
N THR A 72 2.28 5.04 -13.49
CA THR A 72 2.22 4.71 -12.06
C THR A 72 2.98 5.76 -11.26
N ALA A 73 2.56 5.95 -10.01
CA ALA A 73 3.21 6.88 -9.09
C ALA A 73 3.10 6.36 -7.67
N ASP A 74 4.09 6.69 -6.85
CA ASP A 74 4.07 6.35 -5.44
C ASP A 74 3.36 7.45 -4.67
N PHE A 75 2.43 7.06 -3.80
CA PHE A 75 1.79 7.97 -2.85
C PHE A 75 2.24 7.66 -1.44
N THR A 76 2.89 8.62 -0.79
CA THR A 76 3.32 8.50 0.60
C THR A 76 2.53 9.45 1.49
N ARG A 77 1.94 8.92 2.55
CA ARG A 77 1.26 9.68 3.61
C ARG A 77 1.78 9.25 4.97
N ARG A 78 2.08 10.22 5.82
CA ARG A 78 2.39 9.96 7.24
C ARG A 78 1.12 10.09 8.07
N MET A 79 0.80 9.06 8.85
CA MET A 79 -0.35 9.05 9.76
C MET A 79 0.13 8.69 11.18
N ARG A 80 -0.52 9.26 12.19
CA ARG A 80 -0.35 8.83 13.58
C ARG A 80 -1.42 7.80 13.89
N VAL A 81 -1.00 6.63 14.37
CA VAL A 81 -1.91 5.61 14.88
C VAL A 81 -1.88 5.69 16.39
N GLU A 82 -3.03 5.94 17.00
CA GLU A 82 -3.19 5.82 18.45
C GLU A 82 -3.49 4.36 18.75
N LEU A 83 -2.56 3.69 19.44
CA LEU A 83 -2.86 2.39 20.03
C LEU A 83 -3.71 2.66 21.27
N VAL A 84 -5.02 2.49 21.13
CA VAL A 84 -5.90 2.37 22.29
C VAL A 84 -5.66 1.02 22.94
N ASP A 85 -5.46 0.99 24.25
CA ASP A 85 -5.46 -0.26 25.01
C ASP A 85 -6.82 -0.93 24.80
N ARG A 86 -6.85 -1.97 23.94
CA ARG A 86 -7.99 -2.88 23.96
C ARG A 86 -7.88 -3.65 25.27
N PRO A 87 -8.94 -3.69 26.10
CA PRO A 87 -9.04 -4.75 27.09
C PRO A 87 -8.82 -6.06 26.35
N ILE A 88 -8.02 -6.97 26.91
CA ILE A 88 -7.87 -8.33 26.41
C ILE A 88 -9.28 -8.93 26.39
N THR A 89 -9.96 -8.77 25.26
CA THR A 89 -11.17 -9.50 24.95
C THR A 89 -10.61 -10.86 24.59
N LEU A 90 -10.76 -11.81 25.51
CA LEU A 90 -10.54 -13.21 25.22
C LEU A 90 -11.20 -13.46 23.86
N ALA A 91 -10.41 -13.95 22.91
CA ALA A 91 -10.97 -14.32 21.61
C ALA A 91 -12.14 -15.27 21.90
N PRO A 92 -13.31 -15.08 21.27
CA PRO A 92 -14.41 -16.01 21.43
C PRO A 92 -13.90 -17.42 21.08
N GLU A 93 -14.47 -18.45 21.74
CA GLU A 93 -14.12 -19.82 21.42
C GLU A 93 -14.22 -20.03 19.89
N PRO A 94 -13.20 -20.63 19.24
CA PRO A 94 -13.25 -20.91 17.82
C PRO A 94 -14.54 -21.67 17.51
N SER A 95 -15.35 -21.16 16.58
CA SER A 95 -16.52 -21.88 16.08
C SER A 95 -16.07 -23.04 15.20
N GLU A 96 -16.73 -24.20 15.31
CA GLU A 96 -16.49 -25.34 14.42
C GLU A 96 -16.62 -24.93 12.95
N ALA A 97 -15.56 -25.17 12.17
CA ALA A 97 -15.51 -24.93 10.75
C ALA A 97 -15.77 -26.23 9.97
N LEU A 98 -16.27 -26.07 8.74
CA LEU A 98 -16.48 -27.20 7.84
C LEU A 98 -15.16 -27.93 7.58
N GLY A 99 -15.07 -29.19 8.02
CA GLY A 99 -13.88 -30.03 7.83
C GLY A 99 -12.99 -30.18 9.06
N ASP A 100 -13.36 -29.58 10.20
CA ASP A 100 -12.62 -29.76 11.47
C ASP A 100 -12.53 -31.24 11.87
N ASP A 101 -13.57 -32.04 11.60
CA ASP A 101 -13.54 -33.49 11.82
C ASP A 101 -12.49 -34.21 10.96
N LEU A 102 -12.35 -33.80 9.70
CA LEU A 102 -11.37 -34.37 8.79
C LEU A 102 -9.95 -33.97 9.19
N LEU A 103 -9.77 -32.71 9.57
CA LEU A 103 -8.50 -32.21 10.11
C LEU A 103 -8.14 -32.91 11.42
N ALA A 104 -9.09 -33.08 12.34
CA ALA A 104 -8.88 -33.79 13.60
C ALA A 104 -8.51 -35.26 13.37
N LYS A 105 -9.13 -35.93 12.40
CA LYS A 105 -8.79 -37.31 12.03
C LYS A 105 -7.39 -37.41 11.42
N ALA A 106 -7.03 -36.48 10.54
CA ALA A 106 -5.70 -36.43 9.92
C ALA A 106 -4.61 -36.16 10.97
N THR A 107 -4.83 -35.21 11.88
CA THR A 107 -3.92 -34.87 12.97
C THR A 107 -3.69 -36.06 13.90
N ARG A 108 -4.75 -36.80 14.27
CA ARG A 108 -4.63 -38.03 15.07
C ARG A 108 -3.81 -39.11 14.35
N GLY A 109 -4.03 -39.30 13.05
CA GLY A 109 -3.25 -40.25 12.25
C GLY A 109 -1.76 -39.90 12.20
N TRP A 110 -1.44 -38.63 12.05
CA TRP A 110 -0.07 -38.13 12.08
C TRP A 110 0.58 -38.29 13.46
N ALA A 111 -0.13 -37.91 14.53
CA ALA A 111 0.35 -38.04 15.91
C ALA A 111 0.64 -39.50 16.28
N ALA A 112 -0.23 -40.44 15.88
CA ALA A 112 -0.01 -41.87 16.07
C ALA A 112 1.24 -42.37 15.35
N THR A 113 1.49 -41.91 14.12
CA THR A 113 2.69 -42.25 13.34
C THR A 113 3.96 -41.77 14.05
N LEU A 114 3.92 -40.59 14.67
CA LEU A 114 5.04 -40.01 15.39
C LEU A 114 5.13 -40.42 16.86
N ARG A 115 4.22 -41.28 17.34
CA ARG A 115 4.11 -41.69 18.76
C ARG A 115 4.04 -40.49 19.72
N ILE A 116 3.40 -39.41 19.30
CA ILE A 116 3.15 -38.23 20.16
C ILE A 116 2.06 -38.62 21.14
N ALA A 117 2.35 -38.55 22.44
CA ALA A 117 1.36 -38.82 23.47
C ALA A 117 0.24 -37.76 23.41
N GLU A 118 -1.01 -38.19 23.25
CA GLU A 118 -2.17 -37.32 23.41
C GLU A 118 -2.27 -36.91 24.88
N ARG A 119 -1.66 -35.79 25.23
CA ARG A 119 -1.88 -35.17 26.53
C ARG A 119 -3.19 -34.39 26.41
N GLY A 120 -4.27 -34.97 26.92
CA GLY A 120 -5.59 -34.34 26.94
C GLY A 120 -5.55 -32.95 27.54
N GLY A 121 -5.54 -31.95 26.68
CA GLY A 121 -5.54 -30.53 27.00
C GLY A 121 -5.90 -29.74 25.75
N VAL A 122 -6.75 -28.71 25.91
CA VAL A 122 -7.20 -27.80 24.84
C VAL A 122 -6.10 -26.77 24.52
N THR A 123 -4.85 -27.22 24.44
CA THR A 123 -3.71 -26.34 24.17
C THR A 123 -2.90 -26.93 23.04
N GLY A 124 -2.83 -26.18 21.93
CA GLY A 124 -1.95 -26.49 20.82
C GLY A 124 -0.54 -26.73 21.35
N ALA A 125 -0.03 -27.94 21.18
CA ALA A 125 1.33 -28.26 21.57
C ALA A 125 2.28 -27.64 20.53
N THR A 126 2.87 -26.49 20.84
CA THR A 126 4.02 -25.98 20.10
C THR A 126 5.22 -26.85 20.46
N PHE A 127 5.59 -27.78 19.57
CA PHE A 127 6.83 -28.55 19.71
C PHE A 127 7.96 -27.79 19.00
N THR A 128 8.86 -27.21 19.78
CA THR A 128 10.09 -26.60 19.26
C THR A 128 11.16 -27.69 19.17
N PHE A 129 11.56 -28.09 17.97
CA PHE A 129 12.72 -28.96 17.77
C PHE A 129 13.97 -28.12 18.02
N ARG A 130 14.77 -28.49 19.03
CA ARG A 130 15.95 -27.76 19.45
C ARG A 130 17.15 -28.21 18.62
N ASP A 131 17.52 -27.42 17.63
CA ASP A 131 18.94 -27.24 17.31
C ASP A 131 19.27 -25.74 17.40
N GLY A 132 19.71 -25.36 18.60
CA GLY A 132 20.32 -24.11 19.03
C GLY A 132 19.91 -22.78 18.39
N ILE A 133 18.97 -22.05 19.02
CA ILE A 133 19.15 -20.62 19.33
C ILE A 133 18.59 -20.38 20.75
N ASN A 134 19.43 -19.87 21.64
CA ASN A 134 19.09 -19.48 23.00
C ASN A 134 18.30 -18.16 22.93
N CYS A 135 17.04 -18.15 23.40
CA CYS A 135 16.32 -16.91 23.64
C CYS A 135 16.51 -16.56 25.12
N ASP A 136 17.57 -15.82 25.44
CA ASP A 136 17.68 -15.15 26.74
C ASP A 136 16.58 -14.08 26.81
N SER A 137 15.50 -14.41 27.52
CA SER A 137 14.57 -13.43 28.03
C SER A 137 15.22 -12.70 29.20
N LEU A 138 15.33 -11.38 29.08
CA LEU A 138 15.81 -10.45 30.10
C LEU A 138 15.08 -10.64 31.44
N ASP A 139 15.86 -10.87 32.49
CA ASP A 139 15.75 -10.20 33.78
C ASP A 139 17.15 -9.62 34.11
#